data_AF-A0A7V3MMK9-F1
#
_entry.id   AF-A0A7V3MMK9-F1
#
_cell.length_a   1.000
_cell.length_b   1.000
_cell.length_c   1.000
_cell.angle_alpha   90.00
_cell.angle_beta   90.00
_cell.angle_gamma   90.00
#
_symmetry.space_group_name_H-M   'P 1'
#
loop_
_entity.id
_entity.type
_entity.pdbx_description
1 polymer ?
#
loop_
_entity_poly.entity_id
_entity_poly.type
_entity_poly.pdbx_seq_one_letter_code
_entity_poly.pdbx_strand_id
1 'polypeptide(L)'
;MRRKPLKSKRHHMAADFEALAECVEIAASLTSDAGLQEVCGLHFRGHETEFNNLVQVNSYALAVKRTFGGDDAINERVRNMLLEGSIDALIQLASLACDPQSARTEVTIANISNTEVDLVAHHRTLNTRAQQIAELGRRALAIGLKSDLPAGAIPDLASVVSARLQAEAKIEANSAARALLGTRWHGAESDRSLIVNVLDAASEVDGAMLPEPIRAYLYDADRDSRISDLRAIRARLNDAINAAREAWSRVKDGGKVDEGSFFGAALEKTSVADALRRVDRALEVPDQLVVWIGYLVAREECVARGLAGIVDALARQALEAAQLSDALDLVFWRTLARAVLAEFPALSQFRGLQLEKARERFRHLDEEIIALQRKALAAELCRRRPDPGYRGVRRKDDTGLVLVNHEISKRKRHIPIRELLDRAGRSIQQMTPCFMMSPLSVAQFLKPDGLRFDLVLIDEASQMRPEEALGAIARGGQLVVVGDPMQLPPTSFFDRADRMEDEDLDEQEIEDRESILDLALAEFQPARNLRWHYRSRHESLIAFSNRHFYHDNLIVFPSPLDPDRQKRQPRLGVYHHFVGGKY
;
A
#
# COMPACT_ATOMS: atom_id res chain seq x y z
N MET A 1 20.89 -51.08 25.31
CA MET A 1 20.53 -51.11 23.86
C MET A 1 19.40 -50.11 23.59
N ARG A 2 19.72 -48.89 23.14
CA ARG A 2 18.71 -47.94 22.62
C ARG A 2 18.56 -48.20 21.11
N ARG A 3 17.42 -48.73 20.67
CA ARG A 3 17.08 -48.86 19.24
C ARG A 3 16.89 -47.46 18.65
N LYS A 4 17.69 -47.12 17.62
CA LYS A 4 17.48 -45.92 16.78
C LYS A 4 16.13 -46.04 16.05
N PRO A 5 15.29 -45.01 16.00
CA PRO A 5 14.11 -45.05 15.15
C PRO A 5 14.52 -44.86 13.70
N LEU A 6 14.01 -45.74 12.82
CA LEU A 6 14.14 -45.62 11.37
C LEU A 6 13.46 -44.31 10.93
N LYS A 7 14.20 -43.48 10.17
CA LYS A 7 13.63 -42.34 9.45
C LYS A 7 12.73 -42.88 8.34
N SER A 8 11.44 -43.04 8.63
CA SER A 8 10.41 -43.08 7.58
C SER A 8 10.45 -41.75 6.83
N LYS A 9 10.56 -41.80 5.50
CA LYS A 9 10.57 -40.60 4.65
C LYS A 9 9.22 -39.90 4.86
N ARG A 10 9.25 -38.64 5.33
CA ARG A 10 8.08 -37.82 5.71
C ARG A 10 6.91 -37.87 4.72
N HIS A 11 7.16 -38.15 3.43
CA HIS A 11 6.11 -38.31 2.42
C HIS A 11 5.24 -39.56 2.57
N HIS A 12 5.74 -40.69 3.08
CA HIS A 12 4.89 -41.88 3.28
C HIS A 12 4.00 -41.74 4.51
N MET A 13 4.50 -41.11 5.57
CA MET A 13 3.67 -40.82 6.74
C MET A 13 2.54 -39.85 6.39
N ALA A 14 2.78 -38.87 5.50
CA ALA A 14 1.75 -37.95 5.06
C ALA A 14 0.62 -38.66 4.30
N ALA A 15 0.95 -39.58 3.38
CA ALA A 15 -0.03 -40.35 2.63
C ALA A 15 -0.84 -41.32 3.51
N ASP A 16 -0.19 -41.97 4.49
CA ASP A 16 -0.89 -42.85 5.43
C ASP A 16 -1.82 -42.06 6.36
N PHE A 17 -1.46 -40.82 6.73
CA PHE A 17 -2.34 -39.94 7.52
C PHE A 17 -3.50 -39.36 6.69
N GLU A 18 -3.30 -39.11 5.39
CA GLU A 18 -4.39 -38.69 4.49
C GLU A 18 -5.40 -39.83 4.28
N ALA A 19 -4.96 -41.08 4.06
CA ALA A 19 -5.87 -42.22 3.93
C ALA A 19 -6.65 -42.52 5.22
N LEU A 20 -6.03 -42.32 6.38
CA LEU A 20 -6.69 -42.42 7.69
C LEU A 20 -7.69 -41.28 7.89
N ALA A 21 -7.37 -40.06 7.45
CA ALA A 21 -8.30 -38.94 7.48
C ALA A 21 -9.52 -39.19 6.59
N GLU A 22 -9.32 -39.75 5.40
CA GLU A 22 -10.40 -40.05 4.45
C GLU A 22 -11.34 -41.16 4.99
N CYS A 23 -10.80 -42.19 5.65
CA CYS A 23 -11.63 -43.20 6.31
C CYS A 23 -12.40 -42.64 7.53
N VAL A 24 -11.79 -41.71 8.28
CA VAL A 24 -12.46 -41.01 9.38
C VAL A 24 -13.56 -40.10 8.86
N GLU A 25 -13.34 -39.43 7.72
CA GLU A 25 -14.35 -38.59 7.08
C GLU A 25 -15.51 -39.42 6.53
N ILE A 26 -15.26 -40.59 5.93
CA ILE A 26 -16.34 -41.47 5.46
C ILE A 26 -17.14 -42.01 6.65
N ALA A 27 -16.49 -42.46 7.72
CA ALA A 27 -17.17 -42.91 8.94
C ALA A 27 -17.95 -41.77 9.62
N ALA A 28 -17.40 -40.55 9.63
CA ALA A 28 -18.08 -39.36 10.12
C ALA A 28 -19.28 -38.99 9.24
N SER A 29 -19.16 -39.11 7.92
CA SER A 29 -20.25 -38.82 6.97
C SER A 29 -21.41 -39.81 7.14
N LEU A 30 -21.11 -41.10 7.31
CA LEU A 30 -22.13 -42.11 7.55
C LEU A 30 -22.78 -41.90 8.92
N THR A 31 -22.01 -41.51 9.93
CA THR A 31 -22.53 -41.20 11.26
C THR A 31 -23.34 -39.90 11.28
N SER A 32 -23.16 -39.00 10.33
CA SER A 32 -23.84 -37.69 10.24
C SER A 32 -24.87 -37.60 9.12
N ASP A 33 -25.18 -38.72 8.44
CA ASP A 33 -26.26 -38.78 7.47
C ASP A 33 -27.60 -38.61 8.19
N ALA A 34 -28.12 -37.38 8.13
CA ALA A 34 -29.36 -36.98 8.78
C ALA A 34 -30.56 -37.79 8.28
N GLY A 35 -30.56 -38.24 7.02
CA GLY A 35 -31.65 -39.04 6.47
C GLY A 35 -31.66 -40.46 7.02
N LEU A 36 -30.48 -41.07 7.18
CA LEU A 36 -30.38 -42.39 7.84
C LEU A 36 -30.62 -42.30 9.35
N GLN A 37 -30.19 -41.22 10.01
CA GLN A 37 -30.50 -40.93 11.42
C GLN A 37 -31.99 -40.72 11.65
N GLU A 38 -32.68 -40.01 10.76
CA GLU A 38 -34.11 -39.76 10.82
C GLU A 38 -34.91 -41.06 10.58
N VAL A 39 -34.51 -41.87 9.59
CA VAL A 39 -35.20 -43.12 9.23
C VAL A 39 -34.95 -44.24 10.24
N CYS A 40 -33.72 -44.38 10.76
CA CYS A 40 -33.37 -45.43 11.73
C CYS A 40 -33.60 -45.01 13.19
N GLY A 41 -33.78 -43.71 13.43
CA GLY A 41 -34.05 -43.11 14.73
C GLY A 41 -33.05 -43.53 15.80
N LEU A 42 -33.54 -43.83 17.00
CA LEU A 42 -32.75 -44.19 18.18
C LEU A 42 -31.91 -45.48 18.04
N HIS A 43 -32.11 -46.24 16.96
CA HIS A 43 -31.37 -47.48 16.71
C HIS A 43 -30.16 -47.28 15.78
N PHE A 44 -29.94 -46.06 15.29
CA PHE A 44 -28.78 -45.69 14.49
C PHE A 44 -27.52 -45.56 15.35
N ARG A 45 -26.50 -46.36 15.03
CA ARG A 45 -25.17 -46.37 15.68
C ARG A 45 -24.04 -46.20 14.64
N GLY A 46 -24.26 -45.30 13.68
CA GLY A 46 -23.30 -45.07 12.59
C GLY A 46 -23.00 -46.35 11.82
N HIS A 47 -21.73 -46.62 11.57
CA HIS A 47 -21.28 -47.80 10.81
C HIS A 47 -21.53 -49.16 11.49
N GLU A 48 -21.88 -49.19 12.80
CA GLU A 48 -22.20 -50.41 13.56
C GLU A 48 -23.72 -50.72 13.61
N THR A 49 -24.55 -49.93 12.92
CA THR A 49 -26.01 -50.12 12.92
C THR A 49 -26.40 -51.45 12.27
N GLU A 50 -27.15 -52.30 12.97
CA GLU A 50 -27.70 -53.54 12.42
C GLU A 50 -28.93 -53.29 11.54
N PHE A 51 -28.73 -52.64 10.39
CA PHE A 51 -29.80 -52.22 9.48
C PHE A 51 -30.77 -53.34 9.07
N ASN A 52 -30.27 -54.58 8.98
CA ASN A 52 -31.11 -55.76 8.67
C ASN A 52 -32.27 -55.95 9.66
N ASN A 53 -32.11 -55.62 10.94
CA ASN A 53 -33.15 -55.78 11.96
C ASN A 53 -34.22 -54.68 11.89
N LEU A 54 -33.83 -53.45 11.57
CA LEU A 54 -34.75 -52.33 11.40
C LEU A 54 -35.58 -52.46 10.12
N VAL A 55 -34.95 -52.96 9.05
CA VAL A 55 -35.64 -53.32 7.81
C VAL A 55 -36.66 -54.43 8.05
N GLN A 56 -36.39 -55.40 8.94
CA GLN A 56 -37.34 -56.47 9.30
C GLN A 56 -38.58 -55.96 10.06
N VAL A 57 -38.43 -55.03 11.01
CA VAL A 57 -39.57 -54.46 11.75
C VAL A 57 -40.45 -53.58 10.85
N ASN A 58 -39.82 -52.78 9.98
CA ASN A 58 -40.56 -51.94 9.03
C ASN A 58 -41.25 -52.79 7.94
N SER A 59 -40.58 -53.82 7.42
CA SER A 59 -41.19 -54.76 6.46
C SER A 59 -42.35 -55.53 7.09
N TYR A 60 -42.29 -55.85 8.38
CA TYR A 60 -43.39 -56.40 9.15
C TYR A 60 -44.60 -55.43 9.22
N ALA A 61 -44.41 -54.20 9.67
CA ALA A 61 -45.49 -53.20 9.74
C ALA A 61 -46.10 -52.87 8.36
N LEU A 62 -45.27 -52.84 7.32
CA LEU A 62 -45.70 -52.66 5.93
C LEU A 62 -46.45 -53.88 5.39
N ALA A 63 -46.07 -55.10 5.77
CA ALA A 63 -46.80 -56.32 5.42
C ALA A 63 -48.21 -56.30 6.04
N VAL A 64 -48.35 -55.92 7.33
CA VAL A 64 -49.67 -55.76 7.97
C VAL A 64 -50.55 -54.77 7.24
N LYS A 65 -49.99 -53.59 6.92
CA LYS A 65 -50.71 -52.53 6.21
C LYS A 65 -51.03 -52.89 4.76
N ARG A 66 -50.22 -53.72 4.10
CA ARG A 66 -50.49 -54.22 2.74
C ARG A 66 -51.56 -55.31 2.73
N THR A 67 -51.46 -56.29 3.63
CA THR A 67 -52.36 -57.44 3.65
C THR A 67 -53.76 -57.07 4.14
N PHE A 68 -53.85 -56.18 5.14
CA PHE A 68 -55.11 -55.66 5.67
C PHE A 68 -55.32 -54.19 5.27
N GLY A 69 -54.98 -53.87 4.01
CA GLY A 69 -55.14 -52.55 3.41
C GLY A 69 -56.56 -52.33 2.87
N GLY A 70 -57.16 -51.20 3.22
CA GLY A 70 -58.52 -50.79 2.80
C GLY A 70 -59.33 -50.18 3.96
N ASP A 71 -60.29 -49.31 3.63
CA ASP A 71 -61.21 -48.63 4.58
C ASP A 71 -62.38 -49.54 5.01
N ASP A 72 -62.09 -50.82 5.22
CA ASP A 72 -63.05 -51.73 5.84
C ASP A 72 -62.84 -51.69 7.36
N ALA A 73 -63.92 -51.46 8.11
CA ALA A 73 -63.93 -51.42 9.57
C ALA A 73 -63.38 -52.72 10.19
N ILE A 74 -63.45 -53.83 9.45
CA ILE A 74 -62.83 -55.10 9.83
C ILE A 74 -61.29 -55.02 9.74
N ASN A 75 -60.77 -54.56 8.61
CA ASN A 75 -59.33 -54.42 8.37
C ASN A 75 -58.67 -53.37 9.26
N GLU A 76 -59.41 -52.33 9.66
CA GLU A 76 -58.96 -51.34 10.62
C GLU A 76 -58.86 -51.92 12.04
N ARG A 77 -59.87 -52.67 12.50
CA ARG A 77 -59.87 -53.30 13.83
C ARG A 77 -58.83 -54.42 13.93
N VAL A 78 -58.64 -55.19 12.87
CA VAL A 78 -57.56 -56.19 12.76
C VAL A 78 -56.18 -55.51 12.81
N ARG A 79 -55.99 -54.37 12.12
CA ARG A 79 -54.77 -53.54 12.22
C ARG A 79 -54.50 -53.09 13.65
N ASN A 80 -55.52 -52.52 14.32
CA ASN A 80 -55.35 -52.00 15.67
C ASN A 80 -55.05 -53.14 16.65
N MET A 81 -55.67 -54.31 16.50
CA MET A 81 -55.35 -55.48 17.33
C MET A 81 -53.91 -55.98 17.10
N LEU A 82 -53.44 -56.07 15.85
CA LEU A 82 -52.10 -56.53 15.48
C LEU A 82 -51.00 -55.51 15.83
N LEU A 83 -51.33 -54.23 15.90
CA LEU A 83 -50.42 -53.12 16.19
C LEU A 83 -50.49 -52.63 17.66
N GLU A 84 -51.55 -52.95 18.41
CA GLU A 84 -51.81 -52.34 19.74
C GLU A 84 -52.40 -53.31 20.79
N GLY A 85 -52.75 -54.55 20.44
CA GLY A 85 -53.38 -55.52 21.36
C GLY A 85 -52.44 -56.18 22.38
N SER A 86 -53.02 -56.75 23.46
CA SER A 86 -52.31 -57.46 24.54
C SER A 86 -51.79 -58.84 24.14
N ILE A 87 -50.69 -59.29 24.76
CA ILE A 87 -50.00 -60.57 24.51
C ILE A 87 -50.94 -61.79 24.60
N ASP A 88 -51.83 -61.86 25.58
CA ASP A 88 -52.75 -62.99 25.75
C ASP A 88 -53.78 -63.11 24.60
N ALA A 89 -54.26 -61.96 24.09
CA ALA A 89 -55.19 -61.93 22.97
C ALA A 89 -54.53 -62.37 21.66
N LEU A 90 -53.24 -62.07 21.52
CA LEU A 90 -52.40 -62.40 20.38
C LEU A 90 -52.02 -63.90 20.36
N ILE A 91 -51.68 -64.47 21.52
CA ILE A 91 -51.43 -65.93 21.68
C ILE A 91 -52.71 -66.73 21.37
N GLN A 92 -53.88 -66.26 21.83
CA GLN A 92 -55.16 -66.91 21.52
C GLN A 92 -55.47 -66.87 20.01
N LEU A 93 -55.13 -65.79 19.32
CA LEU A 93 -55.32 -65.66 17.87
C LEU A 93 -54.41 -66.60 17.07
N ALA A 94 -53.14 -66.70 17.44
CA ALA A 94 -52.20 -67.64 16.82
C ALA A 94 -52.64 -69.11 17.00
N SER A 95 -53.27 -69.43 18.14
CA SER A 95 -53.80 -70.78 18.40
C SER A 95 -54.98 -71.18 17.49
N LEU A 96 -55.74 -70.21 16.96
CA LEU A 96 -56.84 -70.45 16.02
C LEU A 96 -56.35 -70.86 14.62
N ALA A 97 -55.14 -70.46 14.24
CA ALA A 97 -54.54 -70.76 12.93
C ALA A 97 -53.93 -72.17 12.82
N CYS A 98 -53.68 -72.84 13.95
CA CYS A 98 -53.10 -74.19 13.99
C CYS A 98 -54.16 -75.32 13.93
N ASP A 99 -55.45 -75.03 13.77
CA ASP A 99 -56.50 -76.05 13.62
C ASP A 99 -56.50 -76.65 12.18
N PRO A 100 -56.21 -77.95 12.00
CA PRO A 100 -56.08 -78.59 10.68
C PRO A 100 -57.32 -78.53 9.77
N GLN A 101 -58.49 -78.11 10.29
CA GLN A 101 -59.76 -78.07 9.53
C GLN A 101 -60.05 -76.71 8.85
N SER A 102 -59.32 -75.63 9.17
CA SER A 102 -59.59 -74.28 8.61
C SER A 102 -59.36 -74.18 7.08
N ALA A 103 -58.51 -75.04 6.51
CA ALA A 103 -58.12 -74.98 5.10
C ALA A 103 -59.05 -75.74 4.13
N ARG A 104 -60.20 -76.28 4.58
CA ARG A 104 -61.06 -77.18 3.76
C ARG A 104 -62.48 -76.69 3.51
N THR A 105 -62.78 -75.44 3.82
CA THR A 105 -64.13 -74.86 3.71
C THR A 105 -64.51 -74.52 2.26
N GLU A 106 -63.56 -74.09 1.42
CA GLU A 106 -63.81 -73.80 -0.01
C GLU A 106 -64.11 -75.06 -0.84
N VAL A 107 -63.41 -76.16 -0.58
CA VAL A 107 -63.59 -77.44 -1.30
C VAL A 107 -64.96 -78.08 -0.99
N THR A 108 -65.56 -77.76 0.16
CA THR A 108 -66.86 -78.33 0.56
C THR A 108 -68.04 -77.57 -0.07
N ILE A 109 -67.95 -76.23 -0.21
CA ILE A 109 -68.98 -75.42 -0.91
C ILE A 109 -69.07 -75.81 -2.40
N ALA A 110 -67.95 -76.14 -3.03
CA ALA A 110 -67.91 -76.58 -4.43
C ALA A 110 -68.59 -77.95 -4.68
N ASN A 111 -68.77 -78.78 -3.65
CA ASN A 111 -69.32 -80.14 -3.78
C ASN A 111 -70.82 -80.26 -3.40
N ILE A 112 -71.49 -79.15 -3.04
CA ILE A 112 -72.91 -79.12 -2.65
C ILE A 112 -73.85 -79.54 -3.80
N SER A 113 -73.37 -79.55 -5.03
CA SER A 113 -74.17 -79.86 -6.23
C SER A 113 -74.10 -81.33 -6.69
N ASN A 114 -73.43 -82.23 -5.96
CA ASN A 114 -73.19 -83.61 -6.42
C ASN A 114 -74.19 -84.60 -5.80
N THR A 115 -75.03 -85.23 -6.63
CA THR A 115 -76.21 -86.04 -6.24
C THR A 115 -75.95 -87.46 -5.73
N GLU A 116 -74.69 -87.84 -5.46
CA GLU A 116 -74.32 -89.22 -5.03
C GLU A 116 -73.61 -89.29 -3.65
N VAL A 117 -73.98 -88.44 -2.69
CA VAL A 117 -73.34 -88.44 -1.35
C VAL A 117 -74.35 -88.83 -0.26
N ASP A 118 -73.96 -89.73 0.65
CA ASP A 118 -74.72 -90.12 1.84
C ASP A 118 -75.07 -88.91 2.70
N LEU A 119 -76.32 -88.47 2.59
CA LEU A 119 -76.85 -87.27 3.22
C LEU A 119 -76.78 -87.33 4.75
N VAL A 120 -76.78 -88.52 5.37
CA VAL A 120 -76.75 -88.66 6.84
C VAL A 120 -75.32 -88.55 7.36
N ALA A 121 -74.35 -89.17 6.68
CA ALA A 121 -72.93 -88.98 6.98
C ALA A 121 -72.49 -87.54 6.72
N HIS A 122 -73.00 -86.92 5.64
CA HIS A 122 -72.71 -85.53 5.30
C HIS A 122 -73.35 -84.56 6.30
N HIS A 123 -74.60 -84.79 6.71
CA HIS A 123 -75.27 -83.98 7.73
C HIS A 123 -74.55 -84.06 9.09
N ARG A 124 -74.13 -85.25 9.53
CA ARG A 124 -73.34 -85.38 10.77
C ARG A 124 -72.01 -84.65 10.70
N THR A 125 -71.31 -84.74 9.57
CA THR A 125 -70.03 -84.04 9.35
C THR A 125 -70.22 -82.53 9.31
N LEU A 126 -71.30 -82.04 8.68
CA LEU A 126 -71.69 -80.63 8.67
C LEU A 126 -72.08 -80.14 10.05
N ASN A 127 -72.77 -80.96 10.86
CA ASN A 127 -73.21 -80.56 12.20
C ASN A 127 -72.05 -80.49 13.19
N THR A 128 -71.11 -81.44 13.15
CA THR A 128 -69.88 -81.37 13.96
C THR A 128 -69.01 -80.16 13.56
N ARG A 129 -68.93 -79.84 12.26
CA ARG A 129 -68.21 -78.67 11.76
C ARG A 129 -68.91 -77.35 12.08
N ALA A 130 -70.23 -77.30 12.03
CA ALA A 130 -71.01 -76.13 12.44
C ALA A 130 -70.84 -75.84 13.94
N GLN A 131 -70.77 -76.88 14.78
CA GLN A 131 -70.47 -76.73 16.21
C GLN A 131 -69.05 -76.24 16.48
N GLN A 132 -68.05 -76.69 15.69
CA GLN A 132 -66.67 -76.23 15.81
C GLN A 132 -66.48 -74.79 15.31
N ILE A 133 -67.15 -74.41 14.21
CA ILE A 133 -67.19 -73.03 13.71
C ILE A 133 -67.92 -72.11 14.70
N ALA A 134 -68.97 -72.57 15.36
CA ALA A 134 -69.65 -71.83 16.43
C ALA A 134 -68.75 -71.63 17.67
N GLU A 135 -67.91 -72.61 18.00
CA GLU A 135 -66.92 -72.49 19.09
C GLU A 135 -65.79 -71.51 18.74
N LEU A 136 -65.27 -71.56 17.51
CA LEU A 136 -64.30 -70.59 16.97
C LEU A 136 -64.89 -69.17 16.93
N GLY A 137 -66.13 -69.02 16.46
CA GLY A 137 -66.85 -67.75 16.46
C GLY A 137 -67.06 -67.19 17.87
N ARG A 138 -67.34 -68.04 18.86
CA ARG A 138 -67.45 -67.63 20.27
C ARG A 138 -66.12 -67.14 20.86
N ARG A 139 -65.01 -67.79 20.52
CA ARG A 139 -63.66 -67.37 20.98
C ARG A 139 -63.18 -66.10 20.28
N ALA A 140 -63.49 -65.93 18.99
CA ALA A 140 -63.23 -64.70 18.25
C ALA A 140 -64.05 -63.51 18.80
N LEU A 141 -65.30 -63.73 19.18
CA LEU A 141 -66.15 -62.74 19.86
C LEU A 141 -65.61 -62.35 21.25
N ALA A 142 -65.04 -63.30 22.00
CA ALA A 142 -64.47 -63.06 23.34
C ALA A 142 -63.25 -62.11 23.32
N ILE A 143 -62.54 -62.04 22.19
CA ILE A 143 -61.41 -61.13 21.97
C ILE A 143 -61.77 -59.91 21.11
N GLY A 144 -63.07 -59.69 20.83
CA GLY A 144 -63.61 -58.44 20.24
C GLY A 144 -63.83 -58.42 18.73
N LEU A 145 -63.62 -59.54 18.01
CA LEU A 145 -63.89 -59.67 16.58
C LEU A 145 -65.38 -59.96 16.34
N LYS A 146 -66.03 -59.26 15.41
CA LYS A 146 -67.46 -59.47 15.07
C LYS A 146 -67.63 -60.65 14.09
N SER A 147 -68.85 -61.16 14.00
CA SER A 147 -69.25 -62.40 13.30
C SER A 147 -69.22 -62.32 11.76
N ASP A 148 -68.64 -61.26 11.20
CA ASP A 148 -68.61 -60.89 9.79
C ASP A 148 -67.21 -61.10 9.12
N LEU A 149 -66.25 -61.69 9.85
CA LEU A 149 -64.90 -61.95 9.35
C LEU A 149 -64.83 -63.14 8.36
N PRO A 150 -64.24 -62.99 7.16
CA PRO A 150 -64.06 -64.11 6.23
C PRO A 150 -62.97 -65.07 6.72
N ALA A 151 -63.29 -66.36 6.81
CA ALA A 151 -62.42 -67.41 7.37
C ALA A 151 -61.06 -67.58 6.65
N GLY A 152 -60.93 -67.10 5.41
CA GLY A 152 -59.67 -67.16 4.64
C GLY A 152 -58.58 -66.21 5.11
N ALA A 153 -58.89 -65.20 5.93
CA ALA A 153 -57.94 -64.17 6.38
C ALA A 153 -57.11 -64.56 7.64
N ILE A 154 -57.41 -65.71 8.23
CA ILE A 154 -56.84 -66.16 9.53
C ILE A 154 -55.32 -66.47 9.50
N PRO A 155 -54.75 -67.08 8.45
CA PRO A 155 -53.32 -67.44 8.43
C PRO A 155 -52.37 -66.23 8.37
N ASP A 156 -52.72 -65.19 7.63
CA ASP A 156 -51.88 -63.98 7.48
C ASP A 156 -51.80 -63.18 8.79
N LEU A 157 -52.91 -63.17 9.55
CA LEU A 157 -53.01 -62.60 10.89
C LEU A 157 -52.02 -63.24 11.88
N ALA A 158 -51.76 -64.55 11.79
CA ALA A 158 -50.89 -65.27 12.73
C ALA A 158 -49.39 -65.01 12.54
N SER A 159 -48.92 -64.90 11.28
CA SER A 159 -47.51 -64.57 11.00
C SER A 159 -47.13 -63.22 11.58
N VAL A 160 -48.13 -62.34 11.63
CA VAL A 160 -47.95 -60.96 12.02
C VAL A 160 -47.76 -60.84 13.53
N VAL A 161 -48.66 -61.44 14.30
CA VAL A 161 -48.58 -61.51 15.77
C VAL A 161 -47.17 -61.93 16.27
N SER A 162 -46.54 -62.91 15.63
CA SER A 162 -45.25 -63.44 16.07
C SER A 162 -44.09 -62.44 15.98
N ALA A 163 -44.14 -61.50 15.02
CA ALA A 163 -43.08 -60.49 14.85
C ALA A 163 -43.16 -59.37 15.91
N ARG A 164 -44.36 -59.05 16.39
CA ARG A 164 -44.57 -58.06 17.46
C ARG A 164 -44.01 -58.54 18.81
N LEU A 165 -44.25 -59.80 19.16
CA LEU A 165 -43.74 -60.40 20.41
C LEU A 165 -42.20 -60.38 20.49
N GLN A 166 -41.51 -60.51 19.35
CA GLN A 166 -40.05 -60.39 19.28
C GLN A 166 -39.54 -58.94 19.45
N ALA A 167 -40.31 -57.94 19.02
CA ALA A 167 -39.94 -56.54 19.16
C ALA A 167 -40.07 -56.06 20.62
N GLU A 168 -41.11 -56.49 21.33
CA GLU A 168 -41.33 -56.15 22.74
C GLU A 168 -40.25 -56.75 23.65
N ALA A 169 -39.83 -58.00 23.40
CA ALA A 169 -38.72 -58.63 24.12
C ALA A 169 -37.39 -57.86 23.99
N LYS A 170 -37.16 -57.15 22.87
CA LYS A 170 -35.98 -56.29 22.68
C LYS A 170 -36.07 -54.98 23.46
N ILE A 171 -37.28 -54.46 23.70
CA ILE A 171 -37.52 -53.24 24.50
C ILE A 171 -37.31 -53.54 26.00
N GLU A 172 -37.80 -54.68 26.50
CA GLU A 172 -37.59 -55.13 27.88
C GLU A 172 -36.09 -55.29 28.22
N ALA A 173 -35.27 -55.70 27.25
CA ALA A 173 -33.84 -55.94 27.41
C ALA A 173 -32.97 -54.66 27.33
N ASN A 174 -33.55 -53.47 27.07
CA ASN A 174 -32.81 -52.23 26.85
C ASN A 174 -32.40 -51.57 28.19
N SER A 175 -31.20 -51.91 28.66
CA SER A 175 -30.62 -51.44 29.92
C SER A 175 -30.39 -49.91 29.98
N ALA A 176 -30.19 -49.24 28.84
CA ALA A 176 -29.95 -47.80 28.78
C ALA A 176 -31.23 -46.99 29.05
N ALA A 177 -32.37 -47.41 28.49
CA ALA A 177 -33.65 -46.75 28.70
C ALA A 177 -34.14 -46.88 30.17
N ARG A 178 -33.86 -48.03 30.79
CA ARG A 178 -34.15 -48.29 32.21
C ARG A 178 -33.32 -47.41 33.16
N ALA A 179 -32.09 -47.07 32.79
CA ALA A 179 -31.24 -46.16 33.57
C ALA A 179 -31.71 -44.70 33.46
N LEU A 180 -32.17 -44.27 32.28
CA LEU A 180 -32.58 -42.89 32.00
C LEU A 180 -33.93 -42.52 32.65
N LEU A 181 -34.90 -43.44 32.61
CA LEU A 181 -36.26 -43.21 33.11
C LEU A 181 -36.44 -43.55 34.60
N GLY A 182 -35.45 -44.20 35.22
CA GLY A 182 -35.39 -44.44 36.66
C GLY A 182 -36.68 -45.05 37.23
N THR A 183 -37.28 -44.40 38.22
CA THR A 183 -38.53 -44.84 38.88
C THR A 183 -39.77 -44.71 38.00
N ARG A 184 -39.67 -44.09 36.82
CA ARG A 184 -40.78 -43.93 35.85
C ARG A 184 -40.76 -44.97 34.74
N TRP A 185 -39.75 -45.84 34.69
CA TRP A 185 -39.68 -46.96 33.75
C TRP A 185 -40.66 -48.08 34.13
N HIS A 186 -41.64 -48.35 33.26
CA HIS A 186 -42.62 -49.43 33.40
C HIS A 186 -42.57 -50.39 32.20
N GLY A 187 -41.41 -50.58 31.57
CA GLY A 187 -41.27 -51.42 30.38
C GLY A 187 -42.01 -50.84 29.18
N ALA A 188 -42.68 -51.68 28.38
CA ALA A 188 -43.44 -51.28 27.19
C ALA A 188 -44.62 -50.32 27.48
N GLU A 189 -45.06 -50.21 28.74
CA GLU A 189 -46.18 -49.38 29.23
C GLU A 189 -45.77 -48.00 29.78
N SER A 190 -44.49 -47.63 29.68
CA SER A 190 -44.01 -46.31 30.12
C SER A 190 -44.76 -45.18 29.39
N ASP A 191 -45.29 -44.18 30.12
CA ASP A 191 -46.12 -43.10 29.56
C ASP A 191 -45.38 -42.32 28.46
N ARG A 192 -45.73 -42.64 27.22
CA ARG A 192 -45.09 -42.09 26.02
C ARG A 192 -45.42 -40.63 25.81
N SER A 193 -46.60 -40.18 26.24
CA SER A 193 -47.08 -38.82 25.96
C SER A 193 -46.25 -37.77 26.70
N LEU A 194 -45.87 -38.05 27.95
CA LEU A 194 -45.05 -37.15 28.75
C LEU A 194 -43.58 -37.15 28.29
N ILE A 195 -43.06 -38.30 27.85
CA ILE A 195 -41.71 -38.42 27.28
C ILE A 195 -41.64 -37.72 25.92
N VAL A 196 -42.62 -37.90 25.04
CA VAL A 196 -42.69 -37.23 23.74
C VAL A 196 -42.86 -35.72 23.92
N ASN A 197 -43.73 -35.24 24.82
CA ASN A 197 -43.88 -33.80 25.07
C ASN A 197 -42.60 -33.16 25.65
N VAL A 198 -41.86 -33.87 26.52
CA VAL A 198 -40.57 -33.39 27.03
C VAL A 198 -39.51 -33.41 25.93
N LEU A 199 -39.50 -34.43 25.08
CA LEU A 199 -38.59 -34.52 23.93
C LEU A 199 -38.91 -33.47 22.86
N ASP A 200 -40.19 -33.19 22.60
CA ASP A 200 -40.64 -32.15 21.67
C ASP A 200 -40.29 -30.76 22.22
N ALA A 201 -40.56 -30.50 23.50
CA ALA A 201 -40.16 -29.24 24.14
C ALA A 201 -38.64 -29.08 24.20
N ALA A 202 -37.89 -30.16 24.41
CA ALA A 202 -36.44 -30.14 24.36
C ALA A 202 -35.91 -29.93 22.94
N SER A 203 -36.54 -30.58 21.96
CA SER A 203 -36.27 -30.41 20.53
C SER A 203 -36.54 -28.98 20.06
N GLU A 204 -37.59 -28.32 20.56
CA GLU A 204 -37.86 -26.90 20.29
C GLU A 204 -36.78 -25.98 20.87
N VAL A 205 -36.28 -26.25 22.08
CA VAL A 205 -35.23 -25.45 22.73
C VAL A 205 -33.87 -25.68 22.06
N ASP A 206 -33.56 -26.92 21.68
CA ASP A 206 -32.35 -27.26 20.94
C ASP A 206 -32.40 -26.76 19.49
N GLY A 207 -33.56 -26.84 18.83
CA GLY A 207 -33.81 -26.30 17.48
C GLY A 207 -33.72 -24.78 17.40
N ALA A 208 -33.96 -24.07 18.51
CA ALA A 208 -33.79 -22.62 18.59
C ALA A 208 -32.31 -22.16 18.65
N MET A 209 -31.35 -23.09 18.70
CA MET A 209 -29.91 -22.84 18.73
C MET A 209 -29.47 -21.81 19.80
N LEU A 210 -30.11 -21.86 20.97
CA LEU A 210 -29.83 -20.93 22.06
C LEU A 210 -28.49 -21.28 22.77
N PRO A 211 -27.77 -20.28 23.32
CA PRO A 211 -26.58 -20.53 24.13
C PRO A 211 -26.84 -21.49 25.31
N GLU A 212 -25.86 -22.34 25.63
CA GLU A 212 -25.95 -23.37 26.67
C GLU A 212 -26.57 -22.91 28.00
N PRO A 213 -26.22 -21.73 28.57
CA PRO A 213 -26.79 -21.29 29.83
C PRO A 213 -28.30 -20.99 29.74
N ILE A 214 -28.77 -20.55 28.57
CA ILE A 214 -30.18 -20.24 28.33
C ILE A 214 -30.97 -21.53 28.10
N ARG A 215 -30.38 -22.51 27.39
CA ARG A 215 -30.97 -23.85 27.26
C ARG A 215 -31.11 -24.53 28.62
N ALA A 216 -30.05 -24.50 29.43
CA ALA A 216 -30.09 -25.01 30.80
C ALA A 216 -31.11 -24.28 31.68
N TYR A 217 -31.30 -22.97 31.50
CA TYR A 217 -32.34 -22.20 32.21
C TYR A 217 -33.76 -22.59 31.79
N LEU A 218 -33.96 -22.97 30.52
CA LEU A 218 -35.24 -23.38 29.94
C LEU A 218 -35.58 -24.86 30.19
N TYR A 219 -34.60 -25.70 30.50
CA TYR A 219 -34.78 -27.09 30.94
C TYR A 219 -35.19 -27.17 32.41
N ASP A 220 -36.35 -26.59 32.71
CA ASP A 220 -36.95 -26.54 34.03
C ASP A 220 -38.45 -26.83 33.95
N ALA A 221 -39.04 -27.29 35.05
CA ALA A 221 -40.47 -27.60 35.12
C ALA A 221 -41.36 -26.36 34.92
N ASP A 222 -40.84 -25.15 35.21
CA ASP A 222 -41.56 -23.88 35.05
C ASP A 222 -41.17 -23.11 33.76
N ARG A 223 -41.00 -23.85 32.65
CA ARG A 223 -40.56 -23.33 31.33
C ARG A 223 -41.34 -22.10 30.87
N ASP A 224 -42.66 -22.14 30.91
CA ASP A 224 -43.49 -21.09 30.30
C ASP A 224 -43.35 -19.74 31.03
N SER A 225 -43.24 -19.79 32.35
CA SER A 225 -42.93 -18.63 33.20
C SER A 225 -41.54 -18.07 32.87
N ARG A 226 -40.53 -18.93 32.75
CA ARG A 226 -39.16 -18.54 32.38
C ARG A 226 -39.07 -17.97 30.96
N ILE A 227 -39.86 -18.48 30.01
CA ILE A 227 -39.99 -17.90 28.67
C ILE A 227 -40.60 -16.49 28.75
N SER A 228 -41.62 -16.30 29.60
CA SER A 228 -42.21 -14.98 29.83
C SER A 228 -41.19 -13.99 30.41
N ASP A 229 -40.39 -14.42 31.39
CA ASP A 229 -39.31 -13.62 31.96
C ASP A 229 -38.24 -13.27 30.93
N LEU A 230 -37.80 -14.23 30.10
CA LEU A 230 -36.86 -13.96 29.01
C LEU A 230 -37.44 -12.99 27.97
N ARG A 231 -38.74 -13.06 27.67
CA ARG A 231 -39.42 -12.09 26.79
C ARG A 231 -39.44 -10.70 27.42
N ALA A 232 -39.71 -10.58 28.72
CA ALA A 232 -39.70 -9.32 29.44
C ALA A 232 -38.28 -8.71 29.51
N ILE A 233 -37.27 -9.53 29.78
CA ILE A 233 -35.85 -9.13 29.76
C ILE A 233 -35.46 -8.67 28.36
N ARG A 234 -35.83 -9.42 27.31
CA ARG A 234 -35.57 -9.04 25.91
C ARG A 234 -36.23 -7.70 25.55
N ALA A 235 -37.47 -7.47 25.97
CA ALA A 235 -38.15 -6.20 25.74
C ALA A 235 -37.39 -5.03 26.39
N ARG A 236 -37.02 -5.17 27.67
CA ARG A 236 -36.24 -4.15 28.40
C ARG A 236 -34.85 -3.92 27.78
N LEU A 237 -34.18 -4.98 27.32
CA LEU A 237 -32.89 -4.88 26.63
C LEU A 237 -33.04 -4.14 25.30
N ASN A 238 -34.06 -4.45 24.51
CA ASN A 238 -34.33 -3.76 23.25
C ASN A 238 -34.60 -2.27 23.47
N ASP A 239 -35.42 -1.92 24.47
CA ASP A 239 -35.71 -0.54 24.83
C ASP A 239 -34.43 0.20 25.26
N ALA A 240 -33.60 -0.44 26.11
CA ALA A 240 -32.33 0.13 26.55
C ALA A 240 -31.32 0.31 25.41
N ILE A 241 -31.21 -0.66 24.50
CA ILE A 241 -30.34 -0.58 23.31
C ILE A 241 -30.80 0.55 22.38
N ASN A 242 -32.12 0.67 22.15
CA ASN A 242 -32.67 1.73 21.30
C ASN A 242 -32.43 3.10 21.92
N ALA A 243 -32.69 3.27 23.22
CA ALA A 243 -32.41 4.51 23.94
C ALA A 243 -30.92 4.87 23.88
N ALA A 244 -30.02 3.90 24.05
CA ALA A 244 -28.58 4.10 23.93
C ALA A 244 -28.16 4.52 22.51
N ARG A 245 -28.74 3.90 21.47
CA ARG A 245 -28.51 4.25 20.07
C ARG A 245 -28.96 5.68 19.75
N GLU A 246 -30.16 6.06 20.20
CA GLU A 246 -30.68 7.42 20.01
C GLU A 246 -29.81 8.46 20.74
N ALA A 247 -29.41 8.18 21.99
CA ALA A 247 -28.52 9.05 22.74
C ALA A 247 -27.17 9.19 22.05
N TRP A 248 -26.58 8.10 21.57
CA TRP A 248 -25.33 8.12 20.82
C TRP A 248 -25.46 8.88 19.49
N SER A 249 -26.56 8.73 18.76
CA SER A 249 -26.82 9.49 17.53
C SER A 249 -26.79 10.99 17.79
N ARG A 250 -27.42 11.46 18.87
CA ARG A 250 -27.39 12.88 19.24
C ARG A 250 -25.96 13.37 19.54
N VAL A 251 -25.15 12.57 20.22
CA VAL A 251 -23.73 12.90 20.49
C VAL A 251 -22.92 12.92 19.19
N LYS A 252 -23.12 11.94 18.31
CA LYS A 252 -22.48 11.86 17.00
C LYS A 252 -22.82 13.06 16.12
N ASP A 253 -24.09 13.45 16.06
CA ASP A 253 -24.57 14.55 15.24
C ASP A 253 -24.15 15.92 15.80
N GLY A 254 -24.29 16.10 17.11
CA GLY A 254 -23.95 17.35 17.80
C GLY A 254 -22.45 17.60 17.96
N GLY A 255 -21.67 16.55 18.23
CA GLY A 255 -20.22 16.63 18.46
C GLY A 255 -19.36 16.22 17.26
N LYS A 256 -19.97 15.81 16.14
CA LYS A 256 -19.30 15.27 14.95
C LYS A 256 -18.27 14.17 15.28
N VAL A 257 -18.59 13.34 16.27
CA VAL A 257 -17.70 12.31 16.78
C VAL A 257 -17.64 11.14 15.79
N ASP A 258 -16.45 10.79 15.33
CA ASP A 258 -16.26 9.58 14.53
C ASP A 258 -16.38 8.34 15.43
N GLU A 259 -17.35 7.50 15.10
CA GLU A 259 -17.72 6.33 15.91
C GLU A 259 -16.61 5.28 15.94
N GLY A 260 -15.97 5.04 14.79
CA GLY A 260 -14.86 4.10 14.69
C GLY A 260 -13.63 4.55 15.48
N SER A 261 -13.33 5.84 15.49
CA SER A 261 -12.22 6.42 16.27
C SER A 261 -12.53 6.45 17.77
N PHE A 262 -13.80 6.65 18.15
CA PHE A 262 -14.20 6.71 19.56
C PHE A 262 -14.21 5.33 20.21
N PHE A 263 -14.87 4.34 19.59
CA PHE A 263 -15.03 2.99 20.12
C PHE A 263 -14.04 1.96 19.57
N GLY A 264 -13.23 2.29 18.56
CA GLY A 264 -12.36 1.36 17.84
C GLY A 264 -13.07 0.54 16.75
N ALA A 265 -14.40 0.54 16.74
CA ALA A 265 -15.27 -0.12 15.78
C ALA A 265 -16.65 0.57 15.77
N ALA A 266 -17.57 0.11 14.93
CA ALA A 266 -18.99 0.50 15.05
C ALA A 266 -19.52 0.08 16.43
N LEU A 267 -20.37 0.89 17.06
CA LEU A 267 -20.91 0.62 18.41
C LEU A 267 -21.56 -0.77 18.49
N GLU A 268 -22.18 -1.22 17.40
CA GLU A 268 -22.83 -2.53 17.28
C GLU A 268 -21.87 -3.72 17.32
N LYS A 269 -20.59 -3.50 17.01
CA LYS A 269 -19.53 -4.50 17.02
C LYS A 269 -18.66 -4.41 18.27
N THR A 270 -18.85 -3.39 19.10
CA THR A 270 -18.10 -3.17 20.33
C THR A 270 -18.77 -3.87 21.50
N SER A 271 -17.99 -4.45 22.41
CA SER A 271 -18.56 -5.08 23.61
C SER A 271 -19.18 -4.01 24.53
N VAL A 272 -20.24 -4.37 25.25
CA VAL A 272 -20.89 -3.44 26.20
C VAL A 272 -19.90 -2.92 27.25
N ALA A 273 -18.99 -3.78 27.72
CA ALA A 273 -17.96 -3.41 28.69
C ALA A 273 -16.96 -2.39 28.11
N ASP A 274 -16.55 -2.55 26.85
CA ASP A 274 -15.66 -1.59 26.17
C ASP A 274 -16.34 -0.24 25.94
N ALA A 275 -17.59 -0.28 25.47
CA ALA A 275 -18.39 0.92 25.24
C ALA A 275 -18.57 1.72 26.54
N LEU A 276 -18.94 1.05 27.65
CA LEU A 276 -19.07 1.68 28.96
C LEU A 276 -17.74 2.28 29.42
N ARG A 277 -16.64 1.52 29.38
CA ARG A 277 -15.31 2.05 29.76
C ARG A 277 -14.93 3.31 28.98
N ARG A 278 -15.26 3.36 27.69
CA ARG A 278 -14.95 4.52 26.86
C ARG A 278 -15.83 5.73 27.20
N VAL A 279 -17.11 5.50 27.42
CA VAL A 279 -18.07 6.53 27.83
C VAL A 279 -17.72 7.06 29.22
N ASP A 280 -17.44 6.19 30.19
CA ASP A 280 -17.05 6.59 31.55
C ASP A 280 -15.78 7.45 31.51
N ARG A 281 -14.77 7.05 30.75
CA ARG A 281 -13.56 7.86 30.55
C ARG A 281 -13.85 9.22 29.92
N ALA A 282 -14.83 9.32 29.02
CA ALA A 282 -15.23 10.59 28.44
C ALA A 282 -15.97 11.47 29.47
N LEU A 283 -16.80 10.87 30.31
CA LEU A 283 -17.51 11.54 31.41
C LEU A 283 -16.58 12.00 32.53
N GLU A 284 -15.46 11.32 32.76
CA GLU A 284 -14.43 11.73 33.73
C GLU A 284 -13.69 13.02 33.33
N VAL A 285 -13.70 13.37 32.04
CA VAL A 285 -12.92 14.51 31.52
C VAL A 285 -13.79 15.41 30.60
N PRO A 286 -14.88 15.99 31.12
CA PRO A 286 -15.85 16.74 30.30
C PRO A 286 -15.23 17.97 29.62
N ASP A 287 -14.23 18.60 30.24
CA ASP A 287 -13.55 19.79 29.72
C ASP A 287 -12.81 19.53 28.39
N GLN A 288 -12.46 18.27 28.09
CA GLN A 288 -11.82 17.90 26.82
C GLN A 288 -12.76 18.06 25.63
N LEU A 289 -14.08 18.08 25.85
CA LEU A 289 -15.04 18.33 24.77
C LEU A 289 -14.85 19.72 24.17
N VAL A 290 -14.54 20.73 24.99
CA VAL A 290 -14.27 22.10 24.52
C VAL A 290 -13.00 22.15 23.68
N VAL A 291 -11.96 21.42 24.10
CA VAL A 291 -10.69 21.29 23.34
C VAL A 291 -10.93 20.61 21.99
N TRP A 292 -11.73 19.54 21.97
CA TRP A 292 -12.10 18.83 20.74
C TRP A 292 -12.88 19.73 19.76
N ILE A 293 -13.85 20.50 20.26
CA ILE A 293 -14.59 21.47 19.43
C ILE A 293 -13.63 22.52 18.86
N GLY A 294 -12.70 23.04 19.67
CA GLY A 294 -11.67 23.96 19.19
C GLY A 294 -10.80 23.35 18.08
N TYR A 295 -10.41 22.09 18.22
CA TYR A 295 -9.71 21.36 17.17
C TYR A 295 -10.53 21.22 15.88
N LEU A 296 -11.82 20.90 15.97
CA LEU A 296 -12.69 20.76 14.79
C LEU A 296 -12.82 22.08 14.03
N VAL A 297 -13.01 23.20 14.73
CA VAL A 297 -13.07 24.54 14.11
C VAL A 297 -11.75 24.86 13.42
N ALA A 298 -10.61 24.69 14.11
CA ALA A 298 -9.29 24.94 13.53
C ALA A 298 -9.01 24.03 12.32
N ARG A 299 -9.46 22.77 12.36
CA ARG A 299 -9.36 21.84 11.23
C ARG A 299 -10.18 22.32 10.04
N GLU A 300 -11.43 22.75 10.24
CA GLU A 300 -12.27 23.28 9.15
C GLU A 300 -11.65 24.52 8.51
N GLU A 301 -11.10 25.44 9.31
CA GLU A 301 -10.39 26.62 8.78
C GLU A 301 -9.17 26.22 7.93
N CYS A 302 -8.36 25.27 8.40
CA CYS A 302 -7.22 24.76 7.65
C CYS A 302 -7.65 24.10 6.33
N VAL A 303 -8.71 23.29 6.35
CA VAL A 303 -9.27 22.63 5.16
C VAL A 303 -9.79 23.67 4.17
N ALA A 304 -10.51 24.70 4.63
CA ALA A 304 -11.02 25.78 3.80
C ALA A 304 -9.90 26.59 3.11
N ARG A 305 -8.72 26.67 3.75
CA ARG A 305 -7.51 27.28 3.18
C ARG A 305 -6.70 26.31 2.29
N GLY A 306 -7.20 25.11 2.02
CA GLY A 306 -6.56 24.11 1.16
C GLY A 306 -5.50 23.24 1.85
N LEU A 307 -5.38 23.28 3.18
CA LEU A 307 -4.37 22.54 3.95
C LEU A 307 -4.84 21.14 4.39
N ALA A 308 -5.92 20.62 3.80
CA ALA A 308 -6.55 19.36 4.19
C ALA A 308 -5.56 18.18 4.24
N GLY A 309 -4.68 18.05 3.24
CA GLY A 309 -3.72 16.96 3.18
C GLY A 309 -2.69 16.94 4.33
N ILE A 310 -2.34 18.12 4.87
CA ILE A 310 -1.38 18.24 5.98
C ILE A 310 -2.06 17.89 7.30
N VAL A 311 -3.29 18.38 7.50
CA VAL A 311 -4.08 18.05 8.69
C VAL A 311 -4.38 16.55 8.76
N ASP A 312 -4.71 15.96 7.62
CA ASP A 312 -4.91 14.52 7.49
C ASP A 312 -3.63 13.71 7.77
N ALA A 313 -2.47 14.19 7.32
CA ALA A 313 -1.18 13.57 7.61
C ALA A 313 -0.85 13.64 9.11
N LEU A 314 -1.11 14.78 9.77
CA LEU A 314 -0.95 14.94 11.21
C LEU A 314 -1.90 14.04 12.01
N ALA A 315 -3.13 13.83 11.52
CA ALA A 315 -4.10 12.96 12.18
C ALA A 315 -3.76 11.46 12.04
N ARG A 316 -3.10 11.06 10.94
CA ARG A 316 -2.76 9.66 10.64
C ARG A 316 -1.34 9.25 11.05
N GLN A 317 -0.40 10.20 11.07
CA GLN A 317 0.98 9.97 11.48
C GLN A 317 1.23 10.72 12.78
N ALA A 318 1.94 10.10 13.72
CA ALA A 318 2.34 10.73 14.99
C ALA A 318 3.44 11.80 14.77
N LEU A 319 3.17 12.78 13.92
CA LEU A 319 4.00 13.97 13.75
C LEU A 319 3.85 14.84 14.99
N GLU A 320 4.97 15.17 15.61
CA GLU A 320 4.98 16.11 16.72
C GLU A 320 4.59 17.50 16.21
N ALA A 321 3.77 18.23 16.98
CA ALA A 321 3.28 19.56 16.61
C ALA A 321 4.42 20.55 16.27
N ALA A 322 5.59 20.39 16.90
CA ALA A 322 6.78 21.20 16.65
C ALA A 322 7.31 21.08 15.21
N GLN A 323 7.06 19.94 14.53
CA GLN A 323 7.55 19.66 13.17
C GLN A 323 6.57 20.10 12.08
N LEU A 324 5.38 20.59 12.46
CA LEU A 324 4.32 20.91 11.51
C LEU A 324 4.71 22.06 10.56
N SER A 325 5.40 23.08 11.09
CA SER A 325 5.88 24.21 10.28
C SER A 325 6.90 23.75 9.23
N ASP A 326 7.91 22.97 9.65
CA ASP A 326 8.94 22.46 8.74
C ASP A 326 8.36 21.53 7.68
N ALA A 327 7.37 20.70 8.05
CA ALA A 327 6.66 19.84 7.11
C ALA A 327 5.86 20.64 6.09
N LEU A 328 5.17 21.71 6.52
CA LEU A 328 4.45 22.62 5.64
C LEU A 328 5.43 23.31 4.67
N ASP A 329 6.53 23.86 5.17
CA ASP A 329 7.55 24.50 4.35
C ASP A 329 8.10 23.53 3.31
N LEU A 330 8.45 22.30 3.71
CA LEU A 330 8.95 21.28 2.79
C LEU A 330 7.94 20.98 1.68
N VAL A 331 6.67 20.76 2.03
CA VAL A 331 5.62 20.46 1.06
C VAL A 331 5.39 21.65 0.13
N PHE A 332 5.35 22.87 0.67
CA PHE A 332 5.18 24.10 -0.08
C PHE A 332 6.31 24.29 -1.10
N TRP A 333 7.57 24.32 -0.63
CA TRP A 333 8.74 24.52 -1.50
C TRP A 333 8.90 23.41 -2.53
N ARG A 334 8.63 22.15 -2.14
CA ARG A 334 8.65 21.02 -3.08
C ARG A 334 7.56 21.12 -4.14
N THR A 335 6.38 21.61 -3.78
CA THR A 335 5.27 21.82 -4.73
C THR A 335 5.63 22.92 -5.71
N LEU A 336 6.16 24.05 -5.22
CA LEU A 336 6.61 25.15 -6.07
C LEU A 336 7.75 24.71 -7.00
N ALA A 337 8.76 24.00 -6.48
CA ALA A 337 9.85 23.47 -7.28
C ALA A 337 9.34 22.52 -8.39
N ARG A 338 8.37 21.65 -8.08
CA ARG A 338 7.74 20.77 -9.07
C ARG A 338 6.95 21.54 -10.12
N ALA A 339 6.22 22.58 -9.72
CA ALA A 339 5.47 23.43 -10.64
C ALA A 339 6.42 24.14 -11.64
N VAL A 340 7.51 24.75 -11.13
CA VAL A 340 8.54 25.40 -11.96
C VAL A 340 9.22 24.39 -12.90
N LEU A 341 9.57 23.20 -12.41
CA LEU A 341 10.17 22.15 -13.26
C LEU A 341 9.21 21.64 -14.34
N ALA A 342 7.90 21.65 -14.09
CA ALA A 342 6.89 21.29 -15.07
C ALA A 342 6.67 22.40 -16.12
N GLU A 343 6.69 23.66 -15.67
CA GLU A 343 6.58 24.84 -16.55
C GLU A 343 7.81 24.99 -17.46
N PHE A 344 9.00 24.66 -16.94
CA PHE A 344 10.27 24.73 -17.68
C PHE A 344 10.94 23.35 -17.78
N PRO A 345 10.48 22.46 -18.70
CA PRO A 345 11.03 21.12 -18.84
C PRO A 345 12.54 21.08 -19.08
N ALA A 346 13.12 22.13 -19.69
CA ALA A 346 14.56 22.26 -19.85
C ALA A 346 15.33 22.14 -18.53
N LEU A 347 14.80 22.67 -17.42
CA LEU A 347 15.42 22.56 -16.10
C LEU A 347 15.42 21.12 -15.56
N SER A 348 14.44 20.31 -15.98
CA SER A 348 14.34 18.90 -15.57
C SER A 348 15.30 17.96 -16.30
N GLN A 349 15.85 18.41 -17.44
CA GLN A 349 16.73 17.61 -18.30
C GLN A 349 18.16 17.51 -17.74
N PHE A 350 18.56 18.42 -16.86
CA PHE A 350 19.93 18.47 -16.33
C PHE A 350 19.99 17.85 -14.94
N ARG A 351 20.78 16.79 -14.80
CA ARG A 351 21.18 16.28 -13.49
C ARG A 351 22.42 17.05 -13.03
N GLY A 352 22.42 17.57 -11.81
CA GLY A 352 23.55 18.35 -11.27
C GLY A 352 24.91 17.65 -11.43
N LEU A 353 24.96 16.33 -11.21
CA LEU A 353 26.18 15.54 -11.41
C LEU A 353 26.68 15.51 -12.86
N GLN A 354 25.76 15.50 -13.84
CA GLN A 354 26.14 15.54 -15.27
C GLN A 354 26.69 16.92 -15.64
N LEU A 355 26.08 17.99 -15.12
CA LEU A 355 26.55 19.35 -15.34
C LEU A 355 27.94 19.56 -14.75
N GLU A 356 28.19 19.09 -13.52
CA GLU A 356 29.52 19.20 -12.91
C GLU A 356 30.58 18.43 -13.69
N LYS A 357 30.28 17.20 -14.11
CA LYS A 357 31.20 16.44 -14.98
C LYS A 357 31.46 17.14 -16.31
N ALA A 358 30.45 17.77 -16.90
CA ALA A 358 30.62 18.54 -18.13
C ALA A 358 31.50 19.77 -17.92
N ARG A 359 31.32 20.49 -16.80
CA ARG A 359 32.16 21.65 -16.42
C ARG A 359 33.61 21.25 -16.17
N GLU A 360 33.84 20.17 -15.45
CA GLU A 360 35.19 19.63 -15.19
C GLU A 360 35.87 19.22 -16.50
N ARG A 361 35.15 18.49 -17.36
CA ARG A 361 35.67 18.10 -18.67
C ARG A 361 35.98 19.31 -19.54
N PHE A 362 35.11 20.32 -19.56
CA PHE A 362 35.35 21.56 -20.30
C PHE A 362 36.63 22.24 -19.81
N ARG A 363 36.79 22.41 -18.49
CA ARG A 363 37.99 23.03 -17.91
C ARG A 363 39.27 22.27 -18.27
N HIS A 364 39.24 20.94 -18.13
CA HIS A 364 40.39 20.11 -18.50
C HIS A 364 40.75 20.24 -19.98
N LEU A 365 39.75 20.17 -20.87
CA LEU A 365 39.98 20.29 -22.31
C LEU A 365 40.47 21.69 -22.69
N ASP A 366 39.97 22.74 -22.05
CA ASP A 366 40.42 24.12 -22.28
C ASP A 366 41.88 24.32 -21.88
N GLU A 367 42.28 23.83 -20.69
CA GLU A 367 43.67 23.81 -20.25
C GLU A 367 44.58 22.99 -21.19
N GLU A 368 44.07 21.85 -21.67
CA GLU A 368 44.77 20.99 -22.63
C GLU A 368 44.95 21.69 -23.99
N ILE A 369 43.92 22.37 -24.51
CA ILE A 369 43.98 23.15 -25.75
C ILE A 369 45.04 24.25 -25.61
N ILE A 370 45.04 25.00 -24.51
CA ILE A 370 46.06 26.03 -24.25
C ILE A 370 47.46 25.41 -24.26
N ALA A 371 47.66 24.27 -23.61
CA ALA A 371 48.94 23.59 -23.57
C ALA A 371 49.37 23.07 -24.96
N LEU A 372 48.45 22.53 -25.75
CA LEU A 372 48.71 22.04 -27.10
C LEU A 372 49.00 23.19 -28.07
N GLN A 373 48.27 24.31 -27.98
CA GLN A 373 48.52 25.51 -28.78
C GLN A 373 49.91 26.08 -28.51
N ARG A 374 50.37 26.10 -27.25
CA ARG A 374 51.76 26.48 -26.91
C ARG A 374 52.79 25.60 -27.62
N LYS A 375 52.57 24.28 -27.64
CA LYS A 375 53.45 23.32 -28.34
C LYS A 375 53.41 23.52 -29.87
N ALA A 376 52.22 23.73 -30.43
CA ALA A 376 52.04 23.97 -31.85
C ALA A 376 52.74 25.27 -32.29
N LEU A 377 52.57 26.36 -31.53
CA LEU A 377 53.27 27.62 -31.76
C LEU A 377 54.78 27.45 -31.67
N ALA A 378 55.29 26.76 -30.64
CA ALA A 378 56.72 26.49 -30.52
C ALA A 378 57.26 25.68 -31.71
N ALA A 379 56.53 24.66 -32.16
CA ALA A 379 56.90 23.87 -33.33
C ALA A 379 56.89 24.71 -34.63
N GLU A 380 55.93 25.62 -34.78
CA GLU A 380 55.88 26.55 -35.91
C GLU A 380 57.08 27.51 -35.89
N LEU A 381 57.37 28.12 -34.73
CA LEU A 381 58.51 29.03 -34.56
C LEU A 381 59.84 28.32 -34.84
N CYS A 382 60.02 27.08 -34.40
CA CYS A 382 61.22 26.27 -34.69
C CYS A 382 61.39 25.96 -36.18
N ARG A 383 60.31 25.95 -36.98
CA ARG A 383 60.39 25.74 -38.43
C ARG A 383 60.73 27.03 -39.19
N ARG A 384 60.48 28.20 -38.59
CA ARG A 384 60.90 29.48 -39.16
C ARG A 384 62.43 29.50 -39.23
N ARG A 385 62.95 30.06 -40.31
CA ARG A 385 64.39 30.30 -40.46
C ARG A 385 64.62 31.79 -40.21
N PRO A 386 65.07 32.19 -39.00
CA PRO A 386 65.37 33.58 -38.75
C PRO A 386 66.51 34.02 -39.65
N ASP A 387 66.52 35.30 -40.00
CA ASP A 387 67.57 35.91 -40.81
C ASP A 387 68.93 35.63 -40.15
N PRO A 388 69.83 34.88 -40.82
CA PRO A 388 71.14 34.55 -40.26
C PRO A 388 71.96 35.81 -39.97
N GLY A 389 71.66 36.92 -40.66
CA GLY A 389 72.43 38.15 -40.60
C GLY A 389 73.80 38.03 -41.27
N TYR A 390 74.58 39.09 -41.15
CA TYR A 390 75.92 39.20 -41.70
C TYR A 390 76.96 39.24 -40.58
N ARG A 391 78.05 38.46 -40.74
CA ARG A 391 79.24 38.57 -39.89
C ARG A 391 80.19 39.57 -40.53
N GLY A 392 80.34 40.73 -39.90
CA GLY A 392 81.18 41.79 -40.43
C GLY A 392 82.65 41.61 -40.09
N VAL A 393 83.49 42.46 -40.71
CA VAL A 393 84.94 42.50 -40.44
C VAL A 393 85.20 42.95 -38.99
N ARG A 394 84.38 43.87 -38.47
CA ARG A 394 84.40 44.28 -37.06
C ARG A 394 83.12 43.82 -36.38
N ARG A 395 83.20 43.53 -35.08
CA ARG A 395 82.04 43.11 -34.26
C ARG A 395 80.88 44.10 -34.24
N LYS A 396 81.15 45.39 -34.44
CA LYS A 396 80.11 46.42 -34.55
C LYS A 396 79.28 46.33 -35.84
N ASP A 397 79.76 45.57 -36.82
CA ASP A 397 79.09 45.37 -38.11
C ASP A 397 78.30 44.05 -38.16
N ASP A 398 78.37 43.22 -37.10
CA ASP A 398 77.59 41.98 -36.99
C ASP A 398 76.09 42.29 -36.96
N THR A 399 75.27 41.52 -37.67
CA THR A 399 73.79 41.70 -37.72
C THR A 399 73.07 40.37 -37.54
N GLY A 400 71.74 40.43 -37.38
CA GLY A 400 70.87 39.25 -37.29
C GLY A 400 71.28 38.22 -36.25
N LEU A 401 71.14 36.92 -36.56
CA LEU A 401 71.45 35.84 -35.61
C LEU A 401 72.93 35.79 -35.20
N VAL A 402 73.87 36.23 -36.04
CA VAL A 402 75.29 36.32 -35.66
C VAL A 402 75.46 37.24 -34.45
N LEU A 403 74.83 38.42 -34.49
CA LEU A 403 74.87 39.37 -33.37
C LEU A 403 74.14 38.82 -32.15
N VAL A 404 72.94 38.24 -32.33
CA VAL A 404 72.15 37.70 -31.21
C VAL A 404 72.91 36.59 -30.47
N ASN A 405 73.46 35.62 -31.19
CA ASN A 405 74.24 34.53 -30.59
C ASN A 405 75.49 35.06 -29.85
N HIS A 406 76.11 36.11 -30.39
CA HIS A 406 77.23 36.77 -29.71
C HIS A 406 76.78 37.43 -28.40
N GLU A 407 75.69 38.19 -28.40
CA GLU A 407 75.18 38.86 -27.19
C GLU A 407 74.70 37.86 -26.13
N ILE A 408 74.08 36.74 -26.53
CA ILE A 408 73.67 35.66 -25.60
C ILE A 408 74.88 35.00 -24.93
N SER A 409 76.00 34.88 -25.63
CA SER A 409 77.23 34.26 -25.07
C SER A 409 77.94 35.13 -24.02
N LYS A 410 77.59 36.42 -23.94
CA LYS A 410 78.21 37.35 -22.98
C LYS A 410 77.58 37.21 -21.60
N ARG A 411 78.41 37.43 -20.57
CA ARG A 411 77.94 37.55 -19.17
C ARG A 411 77.75 39.00 -18.70
N LYS A 412 78.44 39.95 -19.33
CA LYS A 412 78.47 41.39 -19.00
C LYS A 412 78.79 42.19 -20.27
N ARG A 413 78.55 43.51 -20.24
CA ARG A 413 78.83 44.44 -21.36
C ARG A 413 78.07 44.10 -22.64
N HIS A 414 76.76 43.90 -22.49
CA HIS A 414 75.85 43.81 -23.63
C HIS A 414 75.74 45.16 -24.32
N ILE A 415 75.47 45.15 -25.62
CA ILE A 415 75.11 46.38 -26.33
C ILE A 415 73.74 46.90 -25.87
N PRO A 416 73.44 48.20 -26.02
CA PRO A 416 72.12 48.73 -25.72
C PRO A 416 71.02 48.02 -26.52
N ILE A 417 69.86 47.79 -25.90
CA ILE A 417 68.72 47.09 -26.54
C ILE A 417 68.31 47.79 -27.85
N ARG A 418 68.33 49.13 -27.86
CA ARG A 418 68.03 49.92 -29.07
C ARG A 418 68.97 49.60 -30.23
N GLU A 419 70.26 49.40 -29.94
CA GLU A 419 71.25 49.03 -30.97
C GLU A 419 71.06 47.57 -31.42
N LEU A 420 70.75 46.68 -30.47
CA LEU A 420 70.47 45.27 -30.77
C LEU A 420 69.24 45.11 -31.68
N LEU A 421 68.13 45.80 -31.38
CA LEU A 421 66.91 45.75 -32.18
C LEU A 421 67.07 46.44 -33.54
N ASP A 422 67.95 47.43 -33.65
CA ASP A 422 68.28 48.05 -34.92
C ASP A 422 69.05 47.09 -35.85
N ARG A 423 70.07 46.40 -35.32
CA ARG A 423 70.97 45.53 -36.10
C ARG A 423 70.47 44.10 -36.27
N ALA A 424 69.63 43.61 -35.38
CA ALA A 424 69.15 42.24 -35.36
C ALA A 424 67.63 42.10 -35.12
N GLY A 425 66.88 43.21 -35.18
CA GLY A 425 65.44 43.21 -34.90
C GLY A 425 64.66 42.24 -35.76
N ARG A 426 64.98 42.09 -37.05
CA ARG A 426 64.27 41.17 -37.95
C ARG A 426 64.41 39.72 -37.49
N SER A 427 65.62 39.29 -37.14
CA SER A 427 65.86 37.95 -36.60
C SER A 427 65.15 37.75 -35.27
N ILE A 428 65.18 38.76 -34.39
CA ILE A 428 64.47 38.73 -33.10
C ILE A 428 62.96 38.59 -33.32
N GLN A 429 62.37 39.41 -34.20
CA GLN A 429 60.94 39.34 -34.53
C GLN A 429 60.53 37.99 -35.15
N GLN A 430 61.39 37.38 -35.95
CA GLN A 430 61.11 36.05 -36.51
C GLN A 430 61.12 34.94 -35.45
N MET A 431 61.95 35.06 -34.41
CA MET A 431 62.02 34.12 -33.29
C MET A 431 60.92 34.38 -32.25
N THR A 432 60.65 35.65 -31.95
CA THR A 432 59.67 36.11 -30.95
C THR A 432 58.76 37.15 -31.61
N PRO A 433 57.69 36.73 -32.31
CA PRO A 433 56.87 37.64 -33.13
C PRO A 433 55.99 38.60 -32.32
N CYS A 434 55.77 38.32 -31.03
CA CYS A 434 54.98 39.18 -30.15
C CYS A 434 55.90 39.98 -29.22
N PHE A 435 55.74 41.31 -29.23
CA PHE A 435 56.51 42.24 -28.41
C PHE A 435 55.57 42.85 -27.38
N MET A 436 55.87 42.68 -26.09
CA MET A 436 55.16 43.31 -24.98
C MET A 436 56.02 44.45 -24.44
N MET A 437 55.56 45.70 -24.61
CA MET A 437 56.35 46.89 -24.29
C MET A 437 55.43 47.99 -23.72
N SER A 438 55.94 48.74 -22.74
CA SER A 438 55.31 50.02 -22.36
C SER A 438 55.49 51.07 -23.47
N PRO A 439 54.66 52.13 -23.52
CA PRO A 439 54.82 53.22 -24.49
C PRO A 439 56.24 53.80 -24.52
N LEU A 440 56.83 54.03 -23.34
CA LEU A 440 58.20 54.53 -23.22
C LEU A 440 59.22 53.55 -23.81
N SER A 441 59.06 52.25 -23.58
CA SER A 441 59.96 51.23 -24.13
C SER A 441 59.89 51.15 -25.66
N VAL A 442 58.71 51.36 -26.26
CA VAL A 442 58.54 51.45 -27.71
C VAL A 442 59.38 52.61 -28.26
N ALA A 443 59.24 53.80 -27.69
CA ALA A 443 59.99 54.99 -28.12
C ALA A 443 61.51 54.85 -27.89
N GLN A 444 61.90 54.26 -26.76
CA GLN A 444 63.31 54.13 -26.37
C GLN A 444 64.05 53.06 -27.20
N PHE A 445 63.41 51.93 -27.48
CA PHE A 445 64.10 50.76 -28.04
C PHE A 445 63.88 50.58 -29.55
N LEU A 446 62.76 51.04 -30.11
CA LEU A 446 62.46 50.88 -31.52
C LEU A 446 62.79 52.15 -32.30
N LYS A 447 63.73 52.08 -33.25
CA LYS A 447 64.06 53.21 -34.13
C LYS A 447 62.94 53.48 -35.14
N PRO A 448 62.62 54.74 -35.46
CA PRO A 448 61.74 55.08 -36.59
C PRO A 448 62.16 54.33 -37.85
N ASP A 449 61.20 53.92 -38.67
CA ASP A 449 61.40 53.15 -39.91
C ASP A 449 62.12 51.79 -39.78
N GLY A 450 62.34 51.31 -38.56
CA GLY A 450 62.85 49.98 -38.26
C GLY A 450 61.75 48.91 -38.32
N LEU A 451 61.55 48.21 -37.19
CA LEU A 451 60.58 47.13 -37.10
C LEU A 451 59.15 47.61 -37.36
N ARG A 452 58.41 46.78 -38.11
CA ARG A 452 56.99 46.91 -38.43
C ARG A 452 56.25 45.70 -37.89
N PHE A 453 55.01 45.90 -37.46
CA PHE A 453 54.13 44.87 -36.90
C PHE A 453 52.86 44.82 -37.74
N ASP A 454 52.32 43.63 -37.92
CA ASP A 454 51.02 43.42 -38.55
C ASP A 454 49.88 43.91 -37.65
N LEU A 455 50.01 43.72 -36.33
CA LEU A 455 49.02 44.14 -35.33
C LEU A 455 49.67 44.88 -34.16
N VAL A 456 49.06 45.99 -33.75
CA VAL A 456 49.31 46.70 -32.50
C VAL A 456 48.08 46.57 -31.62
N LEU A 457 48.27 46.02 -30.43
CA LEU A 457 47.24 45.93 -29.40
C LEU A 457 47.61 46.87 -28.24
N ILE A 458 46.71 47.80 -27.94
CA ILE A 458 46.83 48.68 -26.78
C ILE A 458 45.81 48.18 -25.76
N ASP A 459 46.31 47.65 -24.65
CA ASP A 459 45.50 47.27 -23.49
C ASP A 459 45.49 48.40 -22.46
N GLU A 460 44.46 48.49 -21.63
CA GLU A 460 44.24 49.58 -20.67
C GLU A 460 44.33 50.98 -21.31
N ALA A 461 43.77 51.10 -22.52
CA ALA A 461 43.95 52.29 -23.35
C ALA A 461 43.29 53.56 -22.78
N SER A 462 42.36 53.43 -21.82
CA SER A 462 41.82 54.56 -21.07
C SER A 462 42.87 55.24 -20.19
N GLN A 463 43.97 54.56 -19.84
CA GLN A 463 45.07 55.10 -19.04
C GLN A 463 46.24 55.64 -19.88
N MET A 464 46.12 55.66 -21.22
CA MET A 464 47.19 56.06 -22.12
C MET A 464 46.81 57.30 -22.94
N ARG A 465 47.74 58.25 -23.06
CA ARG A 465 47.54 59.45 -23.88
C ARG A 465 47.80 59.17 -25.37
N PRO A 466 47.14 59.89 -26.29
CA PRO A 466 47.32 59.69 -27.74
C PRO A 466 48.77 59.84 -28.20
N GLU A 467 49.50 60.81 -27.67
CA GLU A 467 50.91 61.06 -27.99
C GLU A 467 51.84 59.93 -27.51
N GLU A 468 51.49 59.24 -26.43
CA GLU A 468 52.22 58.08 -25.92
C GLU A 468 51.99 56.85 -26.82
N ALA A 469 50.78 56.70 -27.37
CA ALA A 469 50.39 55.61 -28.25
C ALA A 469 50.93 55.76 -29.69
N LEU A 470 51.12 56.99 -30.16
CA LEU A 470 51.45 57.30 -31.55
C LEU A 470 52.67 56.53 -32.08
N GLY A 471 53.71 56.41 -31.26
CA GLY A 471 54.95 55.71 -31.63
C GLY A 471 54.76 54.20 -31.87
N ALA A 472 53.79 53.57 -31.19
CA ALA A 472 53.41 52.19 -31.42
C ALA A 472 52.49 52.08 -32.64
N ILE A 473 51.47 52.93 -32.74
CA ILE A 473 50.50 52.95 -33.85
C ILE A 473 51.20 53.09 -35.20
N ALA A 474 52.17 54.00 -35.31
CA ALA A 474 52.92 54.25 -36.54
C ALA A 474 53.70 53.02 -37.06
N ARG A 475 53.87 51.97 -36.25
CA ARG A 475 54.58 50.73 -36.61
C ARG A 475 53.65 49.58 -36.95
N GLY A 476 52.35 49.70 -36.69
CA GLY A 476 51.35 48.68 -36.94
C GLY A 476 50.68 48.80 -38.31
N GLY A 477 50.31 47.66 -38.90
CA GLY A 477 49.39 47.61 -40.05
C GLY A 477 47.92 47.66 -39.61
N GLN A 478 47.61 47.12 -38.43
CA GLN A 478 46.30 47.12 -37.81
C GLN A 478 46.40 47.55 -36.35
N LEU A 479 45.36 48.21 -35.84
CA LEU A 479 45.27 48.70 -34.47
C LEU A 479 44.05 48.08 -33.78
N VAL A 480 44.25 47.58 -32.56
CA VAL A 480 43.20 47.16 -31.63
C VAL A 480 43.39 47.93 -30.33
N VAL A 481 42.37 48.70 -29.95
CA VAL A 481 42.34 49.49 -28.72
C VAL A 481 41.37 48.82 -27.75
N VAL A 482 41.86 48.43 -26.58
CA VAL A 482 41.09 47.77 -25.53
C VAL A 482 41.24 48.59 -24.25
N GLY A 483 40.11 48.85 -23.60
CA GLY A 483 40.07 49.58 -22.34
C GLY A 483 38.64 49.73 -21.88
N ASP A 484 38.46 50.47 -20.79
CA ASP A 484 37.16 50.76 -20.20
C ASP A 484 37.06 52.27 -19.96
N PRO A 485 36.14 52.98 -20.63
CA PRO A 485 35.99 54.43 -20.48
C PRO A 485 35.49 54.83 -19.09
N MET A 486 34.98 53.88 -18.30
CA MET A 486 34.53 54.11 -16.93
C MET A 486 35.64 53.88 -15.88
N GLN A 487 36.84 53.49 -16.30
CA GLN A 487 38.00 53.34 -15.42
C GLN A 487 38.86 54.61 -15.38
N LEU A 488 39.93 54.59 -14.59
CA LEU A 488 40.76 55.77 -14.35
C LEU A 488 41.36 56.29 -15.67
N PRO A 489 41.29 57.61 -15.93
CA PRO A 489 41.99 58.24 -17.05
C PRO A 489 43.50 58.32 -16.78
N PRO A 490 44.33 58.77 -17.75
CA PRO A 490 45.77 58.87 -17.58
C PRO A 490 46.13 59.80 -16.40
N THR A 491 47.06 59.39 -15.54
CA THR A 491 47.42 60.18 -14.35
C THR A 491 48.50 61.22 -14.64
N SER A 492 48.23 62.49 -14.34
CA SER A 492 49.09 63.66 -14.59
C SER A 492 49.95 64.06 -13.38
N PHE A 493 50.59 63.10 -12.71
CA PHE A 493 51.35 63.39 -11.47
C PHE A 493 52.57 64.31 -11.68
N PHE A 494 53.23 64.22 -12.84
CA PHE A 494 54.44 65.01 -13.15
C PHE A 494 54.15 66.32 -13.91
N ASP A 495 53.08 66.36 -14.70
CA ASP A 495 52.64 67.59 -15.40
C ASP A 495 52.30 68.72 -14.42
N ARG A 496 51.82 68.39 -13.20
CA ARG A 496 51.54 69.38 -12.15
C ARG A 496 52.80 70.02 -11.57
N ALA A 497 53.96 69.35 -11.62
CA ALA A 497 55.20 69.88 -11.05
C ALA A 497 55.93 70.83 -12.02
N ASP A 498 55.90 70.55 -13.32
CA ASP A 498 56.54 71.39 -14.35
C ASP A 498 55.69 72.63 -14.72
N ARG A 499 54.40 72.68 -14.33
CA ARG A 499 53.46 73.76 -14.71
C ARG A 499 53.07 74.70 -13.56
N MET A 500 53.70 74.59 -12.39
CA MET A 500 53.53 75.57 -11.30
C MET A 500 54.22 76.93 -11.59
N GLU A 501 54.89 77.09 -12.73
CA GLU A 501 55.58 78.34 -13.13
C GLU A 501 54.81 79.19 -14.16
N ASP A 502 53.72 78.69 -14.77
CA ASP A 502 52.85 79.45 -15.69
C ASP A 502 51.48 79.70 -15.03
N GLU A 503 51.25 80.92 -14.53
CA GLU A 503 50.04 81.30 -13.75
C GLU A 503 48.75 81.51 -14.59
N ASP A 504 48.75 81.25 -15.90
CA ASP A 504 47.66 81.64 -16.82
C ASP A 504 47.00 80.46 -17.60
N LEU A 505 47.04 79.22 -17.10
CA LEU A 505 46.29 78.11 -17.71
C LEU A 505 45.04 77.76 -16.90
N ASP A 506 43.87 77.87 -17.56
CA ASP A 506 42.56 77.51 -16.99
C ASP A 506 42.57 76.06 -16.44
N GLU A 507 42.10 75.87 -15.20
CA GLU A 507 41.95 74.55 -14.56
C GLU A 507 41.14 73.55 -15.41
N GLN A 508 40.31 74.04 -16.34
CA GLN A 508 39.51 73.25 -17.29
C GLN A 508 40.35 72.54 -18.37
N GLU A 509 41.47 73.12 -18.83
CA GLU A 509 42.36 72.44 -19.80
C GLU A 509 43.17 71.29 -19.17
N ILE A 510 43.22 71.22 -17.84
CA ILE A 510 43.97 70.21 -17.08
C ILE A 510 43.11 68.95 -16.83
N GLU A 511 41.78 69.08 -16.84
CA GLU A 511 40.83 67.97 -16.64
C GLU A 511 40.45 67.22 -17.93
N ASP A 512 40.50 67.86 -19.10
CA ASP A 512 40.10 67.29 -20.40
C ASP A 512 41.26 66.67 -21.20
N ARG A 513 42.09 65.83 -20.58
CA ARG A 513 43.04 65.02 -21.36
C ARG A 513 42.37 63.74 -21.85
N GLU A 514 41.85 63.78 -23.07
CA GLU A 514 41.29 62.64 -23.78
C GLU A 514 42.31 61.49 -23.83
N SER A 515 41.87 60.29 -23.44
CA SER A 515 42.68 59.08 -23.63
C SER A 515 42.67 58.65 -25.09
N ILE A 516 43.61 57.79 -25.50
CA ILE A 516 43.55 57.19 -26.84
C ILE A 516 42.28 56.34 -27.03
N LEU A 517 41.68 55.84 -25.93
CA LEU A 517 40.40 55.15 -25.98
C LEU A 517 39.26 56.10 -26.35
N ASP A 518 39.22 57.30 -25.77
CA ASP A 518 38.15 58.27 -26.03
C ASP A 518 38.17 58.72 -27.50
N LEU A 519 39.35 59.03 -28.03
CA LEU A 519 39.54 59.33 -29.46
C LEU A 519 39.11 58.15 -30.35
N ALA A 520 39.51 56.93 -29.98
CA ALA A 520 39.14 55.74 -30.75
C ALA A 520 37.63 55.48 -30.72
N LEU A 521 36.96 55.72 -29.60
CA LEU A 521 35.50 55.61 -29.49
C LEU A 521 34.80 56.72 -30.26
N ALA A 522 35.35 57.94 -30.32
CA ALA A 522 34.78 59.03 -31.11
C ALA A 522 34.83 58.75 -32.61
N GLU A 523 35.95 58.21 -33.10
CA GLU A 523 36.18 57.99 -34.54
C GLU A 523 35.66 56.62 -35.04
N PHE A 524 35.80 55.56 -34.23
CA PHE A 524 35.54 54.19 -34.67
C PHE A 524 34.29 53.61 -34.01
N GLN A 525 33.18 53.60 -34.76
CA GLN A 525 31.91 53.03 -34.34
C GLN A 525 31.45 51.89 -35.28
N PRO A 526 30.78 50.84 -34.78
CA PRO A 526 30.39 50.62 -33.39
C PRO A 526 31.50 50.01 -32.52
N ALA A 527 31.61 50.47 -31.26
CA ALA A 527 32.45 49.85 -30.25
C ALA A 527 31.90 48.49 -29.79
N ARG A 528 32.80 47.56 -29.42
CA ARG A 528 32.41 46.22 -28.93
C ARG A 528 32.51 46.14 -27.41
N ASN A 529 31.36 46.12 -26.74
CA ASN A 529 31.29 45.99 -25.29
C ASN A 529 31.31 44.53 -24.83
N LEU A 530 32.23 44.19 -23.92
CA LEU A 530 32.24 42.90 -23.23
C LEU A 530 31.31 42.96 -22.02
N ARG A 531 30.22 42.20 -22.06
CA ARG A 531 29.15 42.31 -21.05
C ARG A 531 29.31 41.39 -19.86
N TRP A 532 30.00 40.26 -20.00
CA TRP A 532 30.03 39.25 -18.95
C TRP A 532 31.05 39.59 -17.87
N HIS A 533 30.58 39.72 -16.63
CA HIS A 533 31.44 40.00 -15.48
C HIS A 533 31.73 38.72 -14.68
N TYR A 534 32.99 38.27 -14.71
CA TYR A 534 33.42 37.03 -14.06
C TYR A 534 34.14 37.24 -12.72
N ARG A 535 34.46 38.49 -12.34
CA ARG A 535 35.33 38.78 -11.19
C ARG A 535 34.57 38.73 -9.85
N SER A 536 33.35 39.26 -9.81
CA SER A 536 32.56 39.31 -8.58
C SER A 536 31.89 37.96 -8.32
N ARG A 537 32.21 37.34 -7.16
CA ARG A 537 31.56 36.09 -6.72
C ARG A 537 30.11 36.26 -6.27
N HIS A 538 29.71 37.50 -6.00
CA HIS A 538 28.37 37.86 -5.60
C HIS A 538 27.95 39.11 -6.37
N GLU A 539 26.73 39.12 -6.89
CA GLU A 539 26.20 40.19 -7.75
C GLU A 539 26.20 41.57 -7.07
N SER A 540 25.92 41.62 -5.77
CA SER A 540 25.92 42.86 -4.98
C SER A 540 27.24 43.63 -5.01
N LEU A 541 28.38 42.95 -5.22
CA LEU A 541 29.70 43.58 -5.26
C LEU A 541 29.90 44.50 -6.47
N ILE A 542 29.22 44.20 -7.57
CA ILE A 542 29.28 45.00 -8.81
C ILE A 542 27.98 45.76 -9.06
N ALA A 543 26.88 45.41 -8.38
CA ALA A 543 25.56 45.99 -8.60
C ALA A 543 25.56 47.53 -8.58
N PHE A 544 26.25 48.16 -7.62
CA PHE A 544 26.39 49.61 -7.57
C PHE A 544 27.08 50.15 -8.83
N SER A 545 28.25 49.62 -9.18
CA SER A 545 29.00 50.08 -10.35
C SER A 545 28.27 49.78 -11.66
N ASN A 546 27.64 48.61 -11.78
CA ASN A 546 26.87 48.21 -12.96
C ASN A 546 25.72 49.20 -13.22
N ARG A 547 24.99 49.58 -12.16
CA ARG A 547 23.89 50.52 -12.25
C ARG A 547 24.36 51.94 -12.60
N HIS A 548 25.41 52.43 -11.94
CA HIS A 548 25.83 53.82 -12.04
C HIS A 548 26.76 54.13 -13.23
N PHE A 549 27.62 53.19 -13.64
CA PHE A 549 28.61 53.41 -14.69
C PHE A 549 28.31 52.63 -15.98
N TYR A 550 27.70 51.44 -15.86
CA TYR A 550 27.45 50.56 -17.01
C TYR A 550 25.97 50.45 -17.40
N HIS A 551 25.08 51.22 -16.78
CA HIS A 551 23.64 51.25 -17.07
C HIS A 551 22.98 49.86 -17.06
N ASP A 552 23.37 49.01 -16.11
CA ASP A 552 22.92 47.62 -15.96
C ASP A 552 23.18 46.71 -17.18
N ASN A 553 24.12 47.08 -18.06
CA ASN A 553 24.46 46.28 -19.24
C ASN A 553 25.40 45.11 -18.96
N LEU A 554 26.10 45.10 -17.81
CA LEU A 554 26.93 43.95 -17.42
C LEU A 554 26.05 42.80 -16.96
N ILE A 555 26.32 41.62 -17.51
CA ILE A 555 25.69 40.36 -17.14
C ILE A 555 26.52 39.71 -16.03
N VAL A 556 25.88 39.51 -14.88
CA VAL A 556 26.50 38.91 -13.68
C VAL A 556 25.83 37.57 -13.39
N PHE A 557 26.59 36.59 -12.95
CA PHE A 557 26.02 35.31 -12.54
C PHE A 557 25.38 35.46 -11.15
N PRO A 558 24.12 35.03 -10.97
CA PRO A 558 23.46 35.14 -9.68
C PRO A 558 24.18 34.27 -8.67
N SER A 559 24.35 34.80 -7.47
CA SER A 559 24.91 34.01 -6.38
C SER A 559 23.86 33.00 -5.90
N PRO A 560 24.22 31.73 -5.66
CA PRO A 560 23.32 30.79 -4.99
C PRO A 560 23.12 31.13 -3.50
N LEU A 561 23.83 32.15 -3.00
CA LEU A 561 23.74 32.66 -1.65
C LEU A 561 22.69 33.75 -1.62
N ASP A 562 21.71 33.54 -0.74
CA ASP A 562 20.51 34.34 -0.60
C ASP A 562 20.81 35.84 -0.37
N PRO A 563 20.21 36.77 -1.13
CA PRO A 563 20.24 38.20 -0.81
C PRO A 563 19.50 38.53 0.50
N ASP A 564 18.66 37.62 1.02
CA ASP A 564 17.98 37.83 2.29
C ASP A 564 18.93 37.81 3.49
N ARG A 565 18.79 38.88 4.27
CA ARG A 565 19.66 39.39 5.34
C ARG A 565 19.98 38.45 6.52
N GLN A 566 19.58 37.17 6.49
CA GLN A 566 19.57 36.30 7.68
C GLN A 566 20.49 35.08 7.65
N LYS A 567 21.06 34.69 6.49
CA LYS A 567 22.14 33.66 6.47
C LYS A 567 23.48 34.28 6.10
N ARG A 568 23.95 35.12 7.02
CA ARG A 568 25.28 35.75 7.00
C ARG A 568 26.37 34.67 6.90
N GLN A 569 26.86 34.37 5.70
CA GLN A 569 28.17 33.73 5.58
C GLN A 569 29.25 34.81 5.69
N PRO A 570 30.13 34.79 6.71
CA PRO A 570 31.12 35.85 6.95
C PRO A 570 32.19 36.02 5.86
N ARG A 571 32.17 35.18 4.82
CA ARG A 571 33.30 34.97 3.90
C ARG A 571 33.28 35.82 2.62
N LEU A 572 32.18 36.51 2.32
CA LEU A 572 32.06 37.30 1.08
C LEU A 572 32.32 38.81 1.27
N GLY A 573 32.58 39.25 2.50
CA GLY A 573 33.39 40.44 2.77
C GLY A 573 32.76 41.81 2.53
N VAL A 574 31.52 41.92 2.05
CA VAL A 574 30.84 43.23 1.91
C VAL A 574 29.55 43.26 2.73
N TYR A 575 29.53 44.17 3.69
CA TYR A 575 28.43 44.40 4.63
C TYR A 575 27.93 45.82 4.44
N HIS A 576 26.63 45.98 4.16
CA HIS A 576 26.00 47.29 4.11
C HIS A 576 25.43 47.64 5.49
N HIS A 577 25.89 48.75 6.09
CA HIS A 577 25.28 49.34 7.28
C HIS A 577 24.50 50.58 6.87
N PHE A 578 23.20 50.60 7.13
CA PHE A 578 22.42 51.82 6.93
C PHE A 578 22.83 52.85 7.99
N VAL A 579 23.63 53.84 7.58
CA VAL A 579 23.93 54.99 8.42
C VAL A 579 22.79 55.97 8.20
N GLY A 580 21.84 56.01 9.14
CA GLY A 580 20.68 56.91 9.10
C GLY A 580 21.06 58.38 9.34
N GLY A 581 22.04 58.90 8.58
CA GLY A 581 22.32 60.31 8.50
C GLY A 581 21.34 60.98 7.54
N LYS A 582 20.66 62.02 8.01
CA LYS A 582 20.07 63.00 7.08
C LYS A 582 21.24 63.70 6.39
N TYR A 583 21.36 63.52 5.08
CA TYR A 583 22.14 64.42 4.22
C TYR A 583 21.32 65.67 3.92
#